data_AF-A0A921BEX6-F1
#
_entry.id   AF-A0A921BEX6-F1
#
_cell.length_a   1.000
_cell.length_b   1.000
_cell.length_c   1.000
_cell.angle_alpha   90.00
_cell.angle_beta   90.00
_cell.angle_gamma   90.00
#
_symmetry.space_group_name_H-M   'P 1'
#
loop_
_entity.id
_entity.type
_entity.pdbx_description
1 polymer ?
#
loop_
_entity_poly.entity_id
_entity_poly.type
_entity_poly.pdbx_seq_one_letter_code
_entity_poly.pdbx_strand_id
1 'polypeptide(L)'
;MDTLLLAAWSYARLRPSGRSQGVKLGLSEVALGLIPGMGGTALLRRHLPSALAMEMLLCAKPIISDDLAESGLFNRLVPASETLATALDIAQTVASNAPLAVQAARQVVRKSADLEESKALLLETEVGEALTQTEDATEGPLAFMQKRPPEFHGR
;
A
#
# COMPACT_ATOMS: atom_id res chain seq x y z
N MET A 1 16.71 -5.53 -5.31
CA MET A 1 15.98 -4.36 -4.79
C MET A 1 14.50 -4.65 -5.00
N ASP A 2 13.96 -5.53 -4.17
CA ASP A 2 12.64 -6.13 -4.38
C ASP A 2 11.58 -5.26 -3.70
N THR A 3 11.00 -4.35 -4.46
CA THR A 3 9.92 -3.47 -3.96
C THR A 3 8.57 -3.99 -4.44
N LEU A 4 8.01 -4.95 -3.72
CA LEU A 4 6.60 -5.32 -3.81
C LEU A 4 5.77 -4.29 -3.04
N LEU A 5 5.14 -3.36 -3.77
CA LEU A 5 4.03 -2.53 -3.28
C LEU A 5 2.71 -3.18 -3.73
N LEU A 6 2.30 -4.22 -3.01
CA LEU A 6 0.92 -4.68 -2.96
C LEU A 6 0.55 -4.84 -1.49
N ALA A 7 -0.42 -4.07 -1.04
CA ALA A 7 -0.99 -4.18 0.29
C ALA A 7 -1.63 -5.57 0.47
N ALA A 8 -0.98 -6.44 1.25
CA ALA A 8 -1.59 -7.50 2.06
C ALA A 8 -0.50 -8.20 2.88
N TRP A 9 -0.18 -7.67 4.07
CA TRP A 9 0.61 -8.40 5.07
C TRP A 9 -0.34 -9.16 6.01
N SER A 10 -0.65 -10.42 5.67
CA SER A 10 -0.90 -11.55 6.59
C SER A 10 -1.69 -12.67 5.91
N TYR A 11 -1.10 -13.86 5.89
CA TYR A 11 -1.76 -15.18 5.90
C TYR A 11 -3.02 -15.41 5.03
N ALA A 12 -3.14 -14.80 3.86
CA ALA A 12 -3.88 -15.45 2.79
C ALA A 12 -3.06 -16.67 2.37
N ARG A 13 -3.54 -17.88 2.65
CA ARG A 13 -3.05 -19.07 1.97
C ARG A 13 -3.46 -18.91 0.50
N LEU A 14 -2.68 -18.12 -0.25
CA LEU A 14 -2.80 -17.94 -1.68
C LEU A 14 -2.50 -19.30 -2.30
N ARG A 15 -3.53 -20.15 -2.41
CA ARG A 15 -3.48 -21.24 -3.38
C ARG A 15 -3.18 -20.59 -4.73
N PRO A 16 -2.41 -21.23 -5.61
CA PRO A 16 -1.99 -20.68 -6.91
C PRO A 16 -3.14 -20.45 -7.91
N SER A 17 -4.39 -20.29 -7.45
CA SER A 17 -5.59 -20.12 -8.26
C SER A 17 -5.85 -18.68 -8.73
N GLY A 18 -4.94 -17.72 -8.50
CA GLY A 18 -4.94 -16.43 -9.19
C GLY A 18 -6.20 -15.57 -9.07
N ARG A 19 -7.05 -15.76 -8.05
CA ARG A 19 -8.29 -14.99 -7.88
C ARG A 19 -8.05 -13.75 -7.01
N SER A 20 -8.66 -12.62 -7.38
CA SER A 20 -8.81 -11.46 -6.49
C SER A 20 -10.23 -11.32 -5.91
N GLN A 21 -11.23 -11.90 -6.59
CA GLN A 21 -12.61 -12.12 -6.11
C GLN A 21 -12.83 -13.55 -5.58
N GLY A 22 -13.76 -13.74 -4.66
CA GLY A 22 -14.03 -15.01 -4.00
C GLY A 22 -12.91 -15.50 -3.09
N VAL A 23 -11.96 -14.64 -2.72
CA VAL A 23 -10.82 -15.00 -1.86
C VAL A 23 -11.24 -14.95 -0.40
N LYS A 24 -10.90 -16.00 0.35
CA LYS A 24 -11.15 -16.08 1.79
C LYS A 24 -10.01 -15.41 2.57
N LEU A 25 -10.33 -14.38 3.33
CA LEU A 25 -9.38 -13.59 4.13
C LEU A 25 -9.76 -13.67 5.61
N GLY A 26 -8.82 -14.04 6.46
CA GLY A 26 -9.06 -14.14 7.89
C GLY A 26 -7.81 -14.55 8.65
N LEU A 27 -7.86 -14.40 9.97
CA LEU A 27 -6.82 -14.81 10.90
C LEU A 27 -7.40 -15.89 11.80
N SER A 28 -6.77 -17.07 11.82
CA SER A 28 -7.29 -18.27 12.51
C SER A 28 -6.63 -18.53 13.86
N GLU A 29 -5.64 -17.73 14.24
CA GLU A 29 -4.78 -17.95 15.39
C GLU A 29 -5.56 -18.07 16.71
N VAL A 30 -6.63 -17.28 16.89
CA VAL A 30 -7.44 -17.33 18.12
C VAL A 30 -8.17 -18.66 18.30
N ALA A 31 -8.55 -19.33 17.20
CA ALA A 31 -9.15 -20.68 17.26
C ALA A 31 -8.13 -21.74 17.69
N LEU A 32 -6.83 -21.42 17.62
CA LEU A 32 -5.74 -22.27 18.09
C LEU A 32 -5.25 -21.87 19.48
N GLY A 33 -5.93 -20.93 20.17
CA GLY A 33 -5.49 -20.40 21.45
C GLY A 33 -4.28 -19.46 21.35
N LEU A 34 -4.02 -18.90 20.17
CA LEU A 34 -2.91 -18.00 19.88
C LEU A 34 -3.41 -16.61 19.49
N ILE A 35 -2.51 -15.62 19.53
CA ILE A 35 -2.75 -14.28 18.98
C ILE A 35 -2.01 -14.13 17.64
N PRO A 36 -2.54 -13.39 16.65
CA PRO A 36 -1.80 -13.06 15.44
C PRO A 36 -0.47 -12.35 15.75
N GLY A 37 0.66 -13.04 15.45
CA GLY A 37 2.00 -12.62 15.87
C GLY A 37 2.75 -11.69 14.91
N MET A 38 2.26 -11.51 13.67
CA MET A 38 2.92 -10.70 12.63
C MET A 38 2.17 -9.39 12.34
N GLY A 39 1.63 -8.78 13.40
CA GLY A 39 0.90 -7.52 13.31
C GLY A 39 -0.57 -7.66 12.91
N GLY A 40 -1.13 -8.87 12.80
CA GLY A 40 -2.53 -9.07 12.42
C GLY A 40 -3.53 -8.35 13.33
N THR A 41 -3.26 -8.23 14.63
CA THR A 41 -4.12 -7.47 15.55
C THR A 41 -4.00 -5.96 15.37
N ALA A 42 -2.77 -5.45 15.26
CA ALA A 42 -2.50 -4.02 15.20
C ALA A 42 -2.78 -3.42 13.81
N LEU A 43 -2.31 -4.08 12.74
CA LEU A 43 -2.40 -3.59 11.37
C LEU A 43 -3.81 -3.74 10.79
N LEU A 44 -4.51 -4.85 11.08
CA LEU A 44 -5.86 -5.05 10.56
C LEU A 44 -6.81 -3.94 11.03
N ARG A 45 -6.72 -3.55 12.32
CA ARG A 45 -7.51 -2.44 12.84
C ARG A 45 -7.15 -1.11 12.19
N ARG A 46 -5.90 -0.91 11.75
CA ARG A 46 -5.48 0.32 11.08
C ARG A 46 -6.07 0.44 9.67
N HIS A 47 -6.41 -0.68 9.04
CA HIS A 47 -6.93 -0.71 7.66
C HIS A 47 -8.43 -0.99 7.55
N LEU A 48 -9.08 -1.47 8.62
CA LEU A 48 -10.50 -1.81 8.62
C LEU A 48 -11.29 -1.07 9.70
N PRO A 49 -12.60 -0.84 9.47
CA PRO A 49 -13.53 -0.46 10.52
C PRO A 49 -13.44 -1.41 11.73
N SER A 50 -13.59 -0.86 12.93
CA SER A 50 -13.37 -1.62 14.17
C SER A 50 -14.23 -2.88 14.26
N ALA A 51 -15.50 -2.80 13.86
CA ALA A 51 -16.41 -3.94 13.92
C ALA A 51 -15.92 -5.10 13.02
N LEU A 52 -15.53 -4.79 11.79
CA LEU A 52 -15.07 -5.78 10.82
C LEU A 52 -13.72 -6.40 11.23
N ALA A 53 -12.78 -5.59 11.71
CA ALA A 53 -11.51 -6.10 12.24
C ALA A 53 -11.75 -7.05 13.43
N MET A 54 -12.66 -6.69 14.34
CA MET A 54 -13.00 -7.52 15.50
C MET A 54 -13.72 -8.80 15.09
N GLU A 55 -14.62 -8.77 14.11
CA GLU A 55 -15.25 -9.97 13.58
C GLU A 55 -14.21 -10.94 13.01
N MET A 56 -13.31 -10.45 12.14
CA MET A 56 -12.25 -11.27 11.56
C MET A 56 -11.32 -11.87 12.62
N LEU A 57 -10.94 -11.08 13.62
CA LEU A 57 -10.01 -11.50 14.68
C LEU A 57 -10.64 -12.44 15.69
N LEU A 58 -11.86 -12.15 16.17
CA LEU A 58 -12.48 -12.88 17.27
C LEU A 58 -13.24 -14.11 16.81
N CYS A 59 -13.87 -14.07 15.63
CA CYS A 59 -14.61 -15.22 15.12
C CYS A 59 -13.70 -16.28 14.48
N ALA A 60 -12.45 -15.93 14.15
CA ALA A 60 -11.50 -16.80 13.46
C ALA A 60 -12.06 -17.39 12.15
N LYS A 61 -12.99 -16.67 11.51
CA LYS A 61 -13.69 -17.07 10.29
C LYS A 61 -13.24 -16.18 9.14
N PRO A 62 -13.00 -16.74 7.95
CA PRO A 62 -12.66 -15.93 6.81
C PRO A 62 -13.89 -15.18 6.27
N ILE A 63 -13.66 -13.94 5.85
CA ILE A 63 -14.60 -13.11 5.07
C ILE A 63 -14.19 -13.21 3.59
N ILE A 64 -15.17 -13.15 2.69
CA ILE A 64 -14.89 -13.19 1.25
C ILE A 64 -14.48 -11.79 0.78
N SER A 65 -13.49 -11.70 -0.11
CA SER A 65 -12.95 -10.45 -0.67
C SER A 65 -14.02 -9.48 -1.17
N ASP A 66 -15.10 -10.00 -1.73
CA ASP A 66 -16.19 -9.25 -2.34
C ASP A 66 -16.99 -8.48 -1.27
N ASP A 67 -17.16 -9.07 -0.09
CA ASP A 67 -17.81 -8.43 1.06
C ASP A 67 -16.94 -7.32 1.68
N LEU A 68 -15.67 -7.23 1.26
CA LEU A 68 -14.68 -6.25 1.71
C LEU A 68 -14.39 -5.17 0.66
N ALA A 69 -15.13 -5.14 -0.46
CA ALA A 69 -14.87 -4.22 -1.58
C ALA A 69 -14.86 -2.74 -1.15
N GLU A 70 -15.73 -2.38 -0.21
CA GLU A 70 -15.89 -1.00 0.29
C GLU A 70 -15.16 -0.77 1.61
N SER A 71 -14.47 -1.78 2.15
CA SER A 71 -13.91 -1.72 3.50
C SER A 71 -12.62 -0.89 3.59
N GLY A 72 -12.07 -0.47 2.45
CA GLY A 72 -10.76 0.19 2.36
C GLY A 72 -9.55 -0.73 2.47
N LEU A 73 -9.76 -2.06 2.54
CA LEU A 73 -8.67 -3.03 2.61
C LEU A 73 -7.94 -3.21 1.27
N PHE A 74 -8.67 -3.06 0.18
CA PHE A 74 -8.16 -3.20 -1.19
C PHE A 74 -8.24 -1.88 -1.92
N ASN A 75 -7.22 -1.56 -2.71
CA ASN A 75 -7.29 -0.44 -3.65
C ASN A 75 -8.19 -0.77 -4.85
N ARG A 76 -8.19 -2.03 -5.29
CA ARG A 76 -8.93 -2.54 -6.46
C ARG A 76 -9.25 -4.02 -6.25
N LEU A 77 -10.45 -4.43 -6.65
CA LEU A 77 -10.83 -5.84 -6.84
C LEU A 77 -11.10 -6.06 -8.33
N VAL A 78 -10.37 -7.00 -8.93
CA VAL A 78 -10.44 -7.30 -10.38
C VAL A 78 -10.67 -8.78 -10.64
N PRO A 79 -11.13 -9.18 -11.84
CA PRO A 79 -11.17 -10.59 -12.19
C PRO A 79 -9.80 -11.26 -12.01
N ALA A 80 -9.82 -12.56 -11.66
CA ALA A 80 -8.65 -13.38 -11.46
C ALA A 80 -7.61 -13.23 -12.59
N SER A 81 -8.10 -13.32 -13.83
CA SER A 81 -7.32 -13.20 -15.07
C SER A 81 -6.62 -11.85 -15.25
N GLU A 82 -7.09 -10.81 -14.57
CA GLU A 82 -6.56 -9.44 -14.72
C GLU A 82 -5.61 -9.04 -13.60
N THR A 83 -5.59 -9.80 -12.48
CA THR A 83 -4.81 -9.47 -11.27
C THR A 83 -3.36 -9.07 -11.57
N LEU A 84 -2.63 -9.88 -12.36
CA LEU A 84 -1.23 -9.61 -12.68
C LEU A 84 -1.07 -8.38 -13.58
N ALA A 85 -1.91 -8.27 -14.62
CA ALA A 85 -1.86 -7.14 -15.55
C ALA A 85 -2.14 -5.82 -14.82
N THR A 86 -3.16 -5.78 -13.96
CA THR A 86 -3.48 -4.61 -13.15
C THR A 86 -2.36 -4.27 -12.16
N ALA A 87 -1.74 -5.28 -11.53
CA ALA A 87 -0.63 -5.05 -10.62
C ALA A 87 0.59 -4.46 -11.35
N LEU A 88 0.93 -4.97 -12.53
CA LEU A 88 2.04 -4.48 -13.35
C LEU A 88 1.78 -3.08 -13.88
N ASP A 89 0.55 -2.76 -14.28
CA ASP A 89 0.16 -1.41 -14.70
C ASP A 89 0.39 -0.37 -13.60
N ILE A 90 -0.02 -0.68 -12.37
CA ILE A 90 0.24 0.17 -11.20
C ILE A 90 1.74 0.28 -10.94
N ALA A 91 2.48 -0.84 -10.98
CA ALA A 91 3.91 -0.84 -10.75
C ALA A 91 4.65 -0.01 -11.80
N GLN A 92 4.25 -0.09 -13.06
CA GLN A 92 4.83 0.68 -14.16
C GLN A 92 4.55 2.17 -14.01
N THR A 93 3.34 2.53 -13.58
CA THR A 93 2.97 3.92 -13.28
C THR A 93 3.81 4.48 -12.12
N VAL A 94 4.03 3.70 -11.06
CA VAL A 94 4.90 4.11 -9.95
C VAL A 94 6.34 4.26 -10.42
N ALA A 95 6.84 3.31 -11.23
CA ALA A 95 8.20 3.29 -11.75
C ALA A 95 8.50 4.40 -12.77
N SER A 96 7.48 4.99 -13.41
CA SER A 96 7.66 6.13 -14.31
C SER A 96 7.80 7.48 -13.59
N ASN A 97 7.65 7.52 -12.27
CA ASN A 97 7.82 8.74 -11.47
C ASN A 97 9.26 8.85 -10.91
N ALA A 98 9.66 10.05 -10.48
CA ALA A 98 10.97 10.28 -9.88
C ALA A 98 11.21 9.36 -8.66
N PRO A 99 12.22 8.45 -8.70
CA PRO A 99 12.39 7.42 -7.69
C PRO A 99 12.53 7.96 -6.26
N LEU A 100 13.27 9.06 -6.08
CA LEU A 100 13.47 9.68 -4.76
C LEU A 100 12.19 10.34 -4.25
N ALA A 101 11.40 10.96 -5.13
CA ALA A 101 10.11 11.55 -4.76
C ALA A 101 9.09 10.48 -4.34
N VAL A 102 9.03 9.34 -5.05
CA VAL A 102 8.16 8.20 -4.67
C VAL A 102 8.53 7.67 -3.28
N GLN A 103 9.83 7.53 -3.01
CA GLN A 103 10.33 7.06 -1.71
C GLN A 103 10.01 8.05 -0.59
N ALA A 104 10.23 9.34 -0.83
CA ALA A 104 9.91 10.43 0.08
C ALA A 104 8.42 10.48 0.42
N ALA A 105 7.55 10.47 -0.59
CA ALA A 105 6.09 10.46 -0.38
C ALA A 105 5.66 9.25 0.46
N ARG A 106 6.17 8.05 0.16
CA ARG A 106 5.90 6.84 0.94
C ARG A 106 6.41 6.97 2.38
N GLN A 107 7.57 7.59 2.58
CA GLN A 107 8.13 7.83 3.90
C GLN A 107 7.24 8.76 4.73
N VAL A 108 6.84 9.90 4.16
CA VAL A 108 5.99 10.90 4.84
C VAL A 108 4.68 10.24 5.26
N VAL A 109 3.95 9.61 4.33
CA VAL A 109 2.68 8.93 4.63
C VAL A 109 2.80 7.91 5.76
N ARG A 110 3.88 7.13 5.82
CA ARG A 110 4.04 6.11 6.86
C ARG A 110 4.41 6.69 8.21
N LYS A 111 5.27 7.71 8.23
CA LYS A 111 5.78 8.31 9.46
C LYS A 111 4.83 9.36 10.05
N SER A 112 3.98 9.98 9.23
CA SER A 112 3.03 11.00 9.66
C SER A 112 1.70 10.44 10.18
N ALA A 113 1.46 9.14 10.01
CA ALA A 113 0.13 8.58 10.17
C ALA A 113 -0.44 8.65 11.61
N ASP A 114 0.40 8.87 12.63
CA ASP A 114 0.00 9.10 14.03
C ASP A 114 0.50 10.45 14.56
N LEU A 115 0.96 11.34 13.68
CA LEU A 115 1.41 12.68 14.06
C LEU A 115 0.25 13.66 14.06
N GLU A 116 0.38 14.71 14.89
CA GLU A 116 -0.43 15.91 14.72
C GLU A 116 -0.13 16.55 13.36
N GLU A 117 -1.15 17.17 12.75
CA GLU A 117 -1.06 17.80 11.44
C GLU A 117 0.15 18.74 11.31
N SER A 118 0.37 19.61 12.31
CA SER A 118 1.51 20.54 12.33
C SER A 118 2.86 19.83 12.20
N LYS A 119 3.03 18.68 12.87
CA LYS A 119 4.26 17.86 12.80
C LYS A 119 4.34 17.07 11.51
N ALA A 120 3.21 16.61 10.97
CA ALA A 120 3.16 15.95 9.67
C ALA A 120 3.60 16.88 8.54
N LEU A 121 3.14 18.14 8.54
CA LEU A 121 3.52 19.15 7.56
C LEU A 121 5.00 19.56 7.67
N LEU A 122 5.53 19.64 8.89
CA LEU A 122 6.97 19.86 9.10
C LEU A 122 7.80 18.70 8.53
N LEU A 123 7.39 17.45 8.80
CA LEU A 123 8.06 16.28 8.24
C LEU A 123 8.02 16.27 6.70
N GLU A 124 6.89 16.63 6.10
CA GLU A 124 6.78 16.77 4.64
C GLU A 124 7.75 17.82 4.10
N THR A 125 7.85 18.97 4.78
CA THR A 125 8.76 20.06 4.40
C THR A 125 10.22 19.61 4.47
N GLU A 126 10.65 19.02 5.59
CA GLU A 126 12.03 18.55 5.78
C GLU A 126 12.43 17.50 4.73
N VAL A 127 11.54 16.55 4.44
CA VAL A 127 11.79 15.52 3.43
C VAL A 127 11.77 16.13 2.01
N GLY A 128 10.88 17.08 1.74
CA GLY A 128 10.75 17.75 0.47
C GLY A 128 11.95 18.65 0.13
N GLU A 129 12.51 19.36 1.11
CA GLU A 129 13.70 20.19 0.95
C GLU A 129 14.89 19.39 0.40
N ALA A 130 15.11 18.16 0.89
CA ALA A 130 16.16 17.29 0.38
C ALA A 130 15.97 16.93 -1.11
N LEU A 131 14.71 16.81 -1.58
CA LEU A 131 14.44 16.52 -2.99
C LEU A 131 14.77 17.70 -3.90
N THR A 132 14.64 18.94 -3.42
CA THR A 132 14.90 20.14 -4.26
C THR A 132 16.32 20.22 -4.81
N GLN A 133 17.25 19.49 -4.20
CA GLN A 133 18.67 19.44 -4.58
C GLN A 133 18.99 18.31 -5.58
N THR A 134 18.00 17.53 -6.01
CA THR A 134 18.18 16.38 -6.91
C THR A 134 18.12 16.79 -8.38
N GLU A 135 18.75 16.00 -9.26
CA GLU A 135 18.65 16.19 -10.71
C GLU A 135 17.21 16.01 -11.17
N ASP A 136 16.51 15.02 -10.61
CA ASP A 136 15.11 14.71 -10.93
C ASP A 136 14.16 15.88 -10.61
N ALA A 137 14.43 16.65 -9.55
CA ALA A 137 13.65 17.83 -9.19
C ALA A 137 13.84 19.00 -10.17
N THR A 138 14.95 19.03 -10.91
CA THR A 138 15.16 19.98 -12.02
C THR A 138 14.51 19.46 -13.31
N GLU A 139 14.69 18.18 -13.60
CA GLU A 139 14.23 17.53 -14.83
C GLU A 139 12.71 17.51 -14.95
N GLY A 140 11.97 17.16 -13.89
CA GLY A 140 10.51 17.05 -13.92
C GLY A 140 9.81 18.33 -14.41
N PRO A 141 10.03 19.48 -13.75
CA PRO A 141 9.48 20.76 -14.20
C PRO A 141 9.96 21.19 -15.60
N LEU A 142 11.22 20.92 -15.94
CA LEU A 142 11.78 21.24 -17.25
C LEU A 142 11.10 20.45 -18.37
N ALA A 143 10.98 19.13 -18.20
CA ALA A 143 10.31 18.24 -19.14
C ALA A 143 8.83 18.62 -19.33
N PHE A 144 8.14 18.98 -18.23
CA PHE A 144 6.78 19.50 -18.29
C PHE A 144 6.67 20.78 -19.13
N MET A 145 7.54 21.76 -18.87
CA MET A 145 7.59 23.02 -19.64
C MET A 145 7.89 22.77 -21.14
N GLN A 146 8.75 21.80 -21.43
CA GLN A 146 9.14 21.41 -22.79
C GLN A 146 8.15 20.44 -23.47
N LYS A 147 7.09 20.02 -22.78
CA LYS A 147 6.08 19.05 -23.27
C LYS A 147 6.69 17.73 -23.75
N ARG A 148 7.71 17.23 -23.04
CA ARG A 148 8.32 15.92 -23.29
C ARG A 148 8.22 15.03 -22.04
N PRO A 149 8.35 13.70 -22.18
CA PRO A 149 8.49 12.82 -21.03
C PRO A 149 9.75 13.17 -20.22
N PRO A 150 9.69 13.14 -18.88
CA PRO A 150 10.87 13.31 -18.03
C PRO A 150 11.76 12.07 -18.03
N GLU A 151 13.06 12.26 -17.90
CA GLU A 151 14.05 11.19 -17.73
C GLU A 151 14.59 11.19 -16.29
N PHE A 152 13.96 10.41 -15.42
CA PHE A 152 14.38 10.32 -14.02
C PHE A 152 15.49 9.29 -13.79
N HIS A 153 16.46 9.64 -12.96
CA HIS A 153 17.64 8.83 -12.65
C HIS A 153 17.81 8.54 -11.14
N GLY A 154 16.99 9.14 -10.28
CA GLY A 154 17.00 8.87 -8.85
C GLY A 154 18.23 9.41 -8.13
N ARG A 155 18.74 10.57 -8.54
CA ARG A 155 19.88 11.27 -7.94
C ARG A 155 19.66 12.78 -7.97
#